data_AF-A0A4U8T581-F1
#
_entry.id   AF-A0A4U8T581-F1
#
_cell.length_a   1.000
_cell.length_b   1.000
_cell.length_c   1.000
_cell.angle_alpha   90.00
_cell.angle_beta   90.00
_cell.angle_gamma   90.00
#
_symmetry.space_group_name_H-M   'P 1'
#
loop_
_entity.id
_entity.type
_entity.pdbx_description
1 polymer ?
#
loop_
_entity_poly.entity_id
_entity_poly.type
_entity_poly.pdbx_seq_one_letter_code
_entity_poly.pdbx_strand_id
1 'polypeptide(L)'
;MDGQIISLDVAKKQGQVQQFVTERVFPFDFKVYDGEEKELKIELEVEFSVENRVVSKMSRKISVQEQDAIPVTKSATDCVNEYFARENGILVEHQEFVDNNPELDFMRMRRFLFTAYNDLCDLDSMLENKELRAVKHEVASLYRDYEEYIKKTQYPLPYCFEQIFIRRQVEYTHLEQHIEDIKIAMNGAKGEVEVLGRRLEEEEKNLKFIADKKSAEFLEQEKEVKALRRRYVDLIDYIARQKDVIAYETERMKVFRETHLAEFAETFEPMTASIKTKFIKLLNTKGYGLDKEMWARAKTNQYVKKFFRDADIHGGYNSVTYLRYFLKGLDKNKVSSPATKELFNLLKTLEDSSRRNIMVLQENDTKTFKSRQLIERVDKGLKITTSHDPFDALGKLASSPQDIVVLDYKINGLLAFDFIREYRDSPKFNKRTSFIVVTPNQLEYDKIEEGRGLGVEYFVIANDGEAFSDAVRMAI
;
A
#
# COMPACT_ATOMS: atom_id res chain seq x y z
N MET A 1 12.73 -20.35 -45.27
CA MET A 1 12.70 -21.83 -45.08
C MET A 1 12.15 -22.07 -43.70
N ASP A 2 11.41 -23.14 -43.50
CA ASP A 2 10.76 -23.40 -42.22
C ASP A 2 11.43 -24.61 -41.55
N GLY A 3 11.61 -24.54 -40.24
CA GLY A 3 12.24 -25.60 -39.47
C GLY A 3 12.07 -25.45 -37.98
N GLN A 4 12.75 -26.30 -37.24
CA GLN A 4 12.73 -26.33 -35.78
C GLN A 4 14.16 -26.33 -35.23
N ILE A 5 14.39 -25.64 -34.11
CA ILE A 5 15.67 -25.69 -33.42
C ILE A 5 15.82 -27.06 -32.76
N ILE A 6 16.91 -27.76 -33.05
CA ILE A 6 17.16 -29.12 -32.53
C ILE A 6 18.31 -29.18 -31.51
N SER A 7 19.20 -28.17 -31.49
CA SER A 7 20.28 -28.09 -30.51
C SER A 7 20.74 -26.65 -30.27
N LEU A 8 21.17 -26.38 -29.04
CA LEU A 8 21.71 -25.10 -28.59
C LEU A 8 22.96 -25.34 -27.72
N ASP A 9 24.06 -24.68 -28.06
CA ASP A 9 25.28 -24.60 -27.27
C ASP A 9 25.40 -23.18 -26.70
N VAL A 10 24.95 -23.02 -25.45
CA VAL A 10 24.91 -21.73 -24.75
C VAL A 10 26.32 -21.17 -24.51
N ALA A 11 27.32 -22.03 -24.32
CA ALA A 11 28.70 -21.60 -24.08
C ALA A 11 29.36 -21.02 -25.34
N LYS A 12 29.02 -21.57 -26.51
CA LYS A 12 29.55 -21.11 -27.81
C LYS A 12 28.63 -20.16 -28.57
N LYS A 13 27.42 -19.88 -28.04
CA LYS A 13 26.37 -19.09 -28.71
C LYS A 13 26.03 -19.58 -30.12
N GLN A 14 25.98 -20.90 -30.28
CA GLN A 14 25.70 -21.55 -31.56
C GLN A 14 24.58 -22.57 -31.39
N GLY A 15 23.84 -22.84 -32.46
CA GLY A 15 22.77 -23.83 -32.47
C GLY A 15 22.65 -24.51 -33.83
N GLN A 16 21.72 -25.46 -33.90
CA GLN A 16 21.36 -26.13 -35.15
C GLN A 16 19.84 -26.09 -35.35
N VAL A 17 19.43 -25.78 -36.58
CA VAL A 17 18.04 -25.81 -37.02
C VAL A 17 17.85 -26.92 -38.05
N GLN A 18 16.77 -27.68 -37.93
CA GLN A 18 16.37 -28.71 -38.88
C GLN A 18 15.23 -28.20 -39.75
N GLN A 19 15.40 -28.23 -41.07
CA GLN A 19 14.35 -27.87 -42.02
C GLN A 19 13.25 -28.94 -42.05
N PHE A 20 11.97 -28.55 -41.99
CA PHE A 20 10.86 -29.51 -41.97
C PHE A 20 10.75 -30.37 -43.24
N VAL A 21 10.90 -29.75 -44.41
CA VAL A 21 10.63 -30.42 -45.70
C VAL A 21 11.72 -31.43 -46.08
N THR A 22 12.97 -31.14 -45.75
CA THR A 22 14.13 -31.92 -46.23
C THR A 22 14.90 -32.60 -45.12
N GLU A 23 14.51 -32.36 -43.86
CA GLU A 23 15.21 -32.79 -42.64
C GLU A 23 16.69 -32.36 -42.56
N ARG A 24 17.12 -31.44 -43.43
CA ARG A 24 18.50 -30.94 -43.45
C ARG A 24 18.76 -30.06 -42.24
N VAL A 25 19.94 -30.26 -41.65
CA VAL A 25 20.40 -29.52 -40.48
C VAL A 25 21.36 -28.41 -40.90
N PHE A 26 21.12 -27.21 -40.41
CA PHE A 26 21.95 -26.03 -40.66
C PHE A 26 22.44 -25.45 -39.34
N PRO A 27 23.74 -25.15 -39.21
CA PRO A 27 24.26 -24.42 -38.06
C PRO A 27 23.87 -22.94 -38.13
N PHE A 28 23.68 -22.33 -36.96
CA PHE A 28 23.43 -20.90 -36.82
C PHE A 28 24.14 -20.32 -35.59
N ASP A 29 24.47 -19.03 -35.64
CA ASP A 29 24.95 -18.24 -34.51
C ASP A 29 23.76 -17.51 -33.87
N PHE A 30 23.71 -17.37 -32.55
CA PHE A 30 22.56 -16.71 -31.88
C PHE A 30 22.31 -15.29 -32.40
N LYS A 31 23.35 -14.61 -32.91
CA LYS A 31 23.24 -13.26 -33.51
C LYS A 31 22.36 -13.18 -34.76
N VAL A 32 22.12 -14.30 -35.44
CA VAL A 32 21.26 -14.30 -36.64
C VAL A 32 19.77 -14.42 -36.29
N TYR A 33 19.43 -14.61 -35.01
CA TYR A 33 18.06 -14.66 -34.51
C TYR A 33 17.52 -13.24 -34.25
N ASP A 34 16.38 -12.93 -34.88
CA ASP A 34 15.66 -11.67 -34.80
C ASP A 34 14.68 -11.70 -33.59
N GLY A 35 15.25 -11.67 -32.37
CA GLY A 35 14.52 -11.74 -31.08
C GLY A 35 15.46 -11.77 -29.87
N GLU A 36 14.93 -11.88 -28.64
CA GLU A 36 15.80 -12.00 -27.45
C GLU A 36 16.47 -13.39 -27.37
N GLU A 37 17.76 -13.45 -27.00
CA GLU A 37 18.48 -14.74 -26.82
C GLU A 37 17.77 -15.71 -25.84
N LYS A 38 16.97 -15.17 -24.91
CA LYS A 38 16.19 -15.94 -23.92
C LYS A 38 15.04 -16.73 -24.53
N GLU A 39 14.61 -16.36 -25.74
CA GLU A 39 13.53 -17.01 -26.47
C GLU A 39 13.97 -18.29 -27.17
N LEU A 40 15.28 -18.43 -27.43
CA LEU A 40 15.85 -19.60 -28.09
C LEU A 40 15.67 -20.83 -27.21
N LYS A 41 14.84 -21.77 -27.69
CA LYS A 41 14.56 -23.05 -27.04
C LYS A 41 14.61 -24.17 -28.09
N ILE A 42 15.01 -25.36 -27.64
CA ILE A 42 14.89 -26.57 -28.45
C ILE A 42 13.39 -26.78 -28.76
N GLU A 43 13.07 -27.26 -29.95
CA GLU A 43 11.72 -27.41 -30.52
C GLU A 43 11.02 -26.10 -30.92
N LEU A 44 11.70 -24.95 -30.85
CA LEU A 44 11.14 -23.70 -31.37
C LEU A 44 11.04 -23.74 -32.90
N GLU A 45 9.84 -23.52 -33.44
CA GLU A 45 9.63 -23.36 -34.88
C GLU A 45 10.14 -21.99 -35.36
N VAL A 46 10.89 -21.99 -36.44
CA VAL A 46 11.57 -20.81 -36.98
C VAL A 46 11.46 -20.73 -38.50
N GLU A 47 11.36 -19.50 -38.99
CA GLU A 47 11.62 -19.17 -40.38
C GLU A 47 13.07 -18.68 -40.53
N PHE A 48 13.79 -19.23 -41.50
CA PHE A 48 15.21 -18.93 -41.68
C PHE A 48 15.64 -18.91 -43.15
N SER A 49 16.72 -18.17 -43.43
CA SER A 49 17.41 -18.15 -44.71
C SER A 49 18.81 -18.74 -44.57
N VAL A 50 19.29 -19.43 -45.61
CA VAL A 50 20.59 -20.09 -45.63
C VAL A 50 21.45 -19.50 -46.72
N GLU A 51 22.64 -19.04 -46.36
CA GLU A 51 23.70 -18.62 -47.28
C GLU A 51 24.95 -19.44 -46.98
N ASN A 52 25.62 -19.96 -48.01
CA ASN A 52 26.86 -20.76 -47.85
C ASN A 52 26.77 -21.92 -46.83
N ARG A 53 25.61 -22.58 -46.75
CA ARG A 53 25.32 -23.70 -45.81
C ARG A 53 25.25 -23.30 -44.33
N VAL A 54 25.16 -22.01 -44.01
CA VAL A 54 24.95 -21.48 -42.66
C VAL A 54 23.70 -20.62 -42.65
N VAL A 55 22.96 -20.57 -41.54
CA VAL A 55 21.80 -19.69 -41.43
C VAL A 55 22.26 -18.24 -41.39
N SER A 56 21.75 -17.41 -42.29
CA SER A 56 22.07 -15.98 -42.42
C SER A 56 21.07 -15.07 -41.70
N LYS A 57 19.80 -15.49 -41.62
CA LYS A 57 18.75 -14.81 -40.86
C LYS A 57 17.78 -15.85 -40.32
N MET A 58 17.32 -15.66 -39.09
CA MET A 58 16.35 -16.53 -38.43
C MET A 58 15.37 -15.67 -37.63
N SER A 59 14.09 -16.00 -37.69
CA SER A 59 13.06 -15.42 -36.84
C SER A 59 12.13 -16.53 -36.36
N ARG A 60 11.50 -16.34 -35.20
CA ARG A 60 10.45 -17.25 -34.74
C ARG A 60 9.34 -17.34 -35.80
N LYS A 61 8.88 -18.56 -36.09
CA LYS A 61 7.71 -18.75 -36.94
C LYS A 61 6.49 -18.34 -36.14
N ILE A 62 5.86 -17.25 -36.56
CA ILE A 62 4.64 -16.73 -35.94
C ILE A 62 3.49 -17.60 -36.44
N SER A 63 2.70 -18.18 -35.54
CA SER A 63 1.53 -18.96 -35.95
C SER A 63 0.49 -18.06 -36.62
N VAL A 64 -0.40 -18.61 -37.46
CA VAL A 64 -1.51 -17.83 -38.06
C VAL A 64 -2.37 -17.18 -36.96
N GLN A 65 -2.53 -17.86 -35.82
CA GLN A 65 -3.24 -17.34 -34.64
C GLN A 65 -2.53 -16.15 -33.98
N GLU A 66 -1.20 -16.12 -33.99
CA GLU A 66 -0.40 -15.00 -33.48
C GLU A 66 -0.33 -13.83 -34.47
N GLN A 67 -0.41 -14.09 -35.79
CA GLN A 67 -0.55 -13.03 -36.80
C GLN A 67 -1.92 -12.32 -36.71
N ASP A 68 -2.97 -13.07 -36.36
CA ASP A 68 -4.32 -12.53 -36.13
C ASP A 68 -4.52 -11.98 -34.70
N ALA A 69 -3.54 -12.10 -33.80
CA ALA A 69 -3.67 -11.60 -32.44
C ALA A 69 -3.65 -10.07 -32.38
N ILE A 70 -4.47 -9.49 -31.50
CA ILE A 70 -4.44 -8.05 -31.24
C ILE A 70 -3.17 -7.72 -30.45
N PRO A 71 -2.27 -6.84 -30.94
CA PRO A 71 -1.03 -6.55 -30.24
C PRO A 71 -1.27 -5.72 -28.97
N VAL A 72 -0.52 -6.02 -27.92
CA VAL A 72 -0.52 -5.26 -26.68
C VAL A 72 0.25 -3.95 -26.89
N THR A 73 -0.41 -2.82 -26.64
CA THR A 73 0.21 -1.48 -26.72
C THR A 73 1.00 -1.14 -25.45
N LYS A 74 0.43 -1.49 -24.29
CA LYS A 74 1.05 -1.24 -22.98
C LYS A 74 0.93 -2.46 -22.08
N SER A 75 2.01 -2.75 -21.35
CA SER A 75 2.04 -3.85 -20.39
C SER A 75 1.05 -3.61 -19.23
N ALA A 76 0.63 -4.68 -18.56
CA ALA A 76 -0.18 -4.58 -17.35
C ALA A 76 0.54 -3.76 -16.26
N THR A 77 1.85 -3.97 -16.11
CA THR A 77 2.67 -3.27 -15.12
C THR A 77 2.69 -1.75 -15.34
N ASP A 78 2.88 -1.31 -16.58
CA ASP A 78 2.92 0.12 -16.91
C ASP A 78 1.54 0.76 -16.70
N CYS A 79 0.48 0.09 -17.14
CA CYS A 79 -0.90 0.55 -16.94
C CYS A 79 -1.23 0.73 -15.44
N VAL A 80 -0.84 -0.22 -14.60
CA VAL A 80 -1.07 -0.13 -13.14
C VAL A 80 -0.22 0.97 -12.51
N ASN A 81 1.05 1.10 -12.90
CA ASN A 81 1.94 2.16 -12.41
C ASN A 81 1.43 3.56 -12.77
N GLU A 82 0.96 3.76 -14.01
CA GLU A 82 0.37 5.03 -14.45
C GLU A 82 -0.92 5.35 -13.68
N TYR A 83 -1.77 4.35 -13.45
CA TYR A 83 -3.02 4.54 -12.73
C TYR A 83 -2.82 4.92 -11.25
N PHE A 84 -1.79 4.37 -10.61
CA PHE A 84 -1.41 4.66 -9.22
C PHE A 84 -0.19 5.59 -9.10
N ALA A 85 0.11 6.41 -10.13
CA ALA A 85 1.30 7.26 -10.14
C ALA A 85 1.30 8.28 -8.99
N ARG A 86 0.13 8.84 -8.65
CA ARG A 86 -0.02 9.77 -7.50
C ARG A 86 0.31 9.08 -6.19
N GLU A 87 -0.29 7.92 -5.95
CA GLU A 87 -0.09 7.12 -4.74
C GLU A 87 1.37 6.70 -4.58
N ASN A 88 1.99 6.21 -5.66
CA ASN A 88 3.41 5.87 -5.67
C ASN A 88 4.28 7.10 -5.41
N GLY A 89 3.94 8.26 -5.97
CA GLY A 89 4.65 9.52 -5.71
C GLY A 89 4.66 9.89 -4.22
N ILE A 90 3.51 9.85 -3.56
CA ILE A 90 3.39 10.11 -2.11
C ILE A 90 4.28 9.15 -1.31
N LEU A 91 4.24 7.86 -1.63
CA LEU A 91 5.02 6.84 -0.92
C LEU A 91 6.53 7.03 -1.09
N VAL A 92 6.98 7.38 -2.30
CA VAL A 92 8.40 7.64 -2.59
C VAL A 92 8.90 8.87 -1.83
N GLU A 93 8.12 9.96 -1.82
CA GLU A 93 8.48 11.20 -1.10
C GLU A 93 8.70 10.95 0.40
N HIS A 94 7.98 10.01 1.00
CA HIS A 94 8.02 9.75 2.43
C HIS A 94 8.90 8.54 2.83
N GLN A 95 9.55 7.88 1.87
CA GLN A 95 10.25 6.61 2.11
C GLN A 95 11.38 6.76 3.16
N GLU A 96 12.21 7.81 3.04
CA GLU A 96 13.31 8.07 3.98
C GLU A 96 12.80 8.33 5.41
N PHE A 97 11.68 9.05 5.54
CA PHE A 97 11.07 9.30 6.84
C PHE A 97 10.58 7.99 7.48
N VAL A 98 9.92 7.14 6.69
CA VAL A 98 9.34 5.87 7.16
C VAL A 98 10.42 4.89 7.63
N ASP A 99 11.56 4.82 6.94
CA ASP A 99 12.60 3.84 7.27
C ASP A 99 13.38 4.20 8.56
N ASN A 100 13.34 5.46 8.97
CA ASN A 100 14.11 5.96 10.11
C ASN A 100 13.29 6.19 11.40
N ASN A 101 11.97 5.99 11.36
CA ASN A 101 11.08 6.34 12.47
C ASN A 101 10.28 5.15 13.00
N PRO A 102 9.93 5.15 14.31
CA PRO A 102 9.08 4.11 14.89
C PRO A 102 7.64 4.16 14.35
N GLU A 103 6.95 3.03 14.52
CA GLU A 103 5.57 2.84 14.10
C GLU A 103 4.64 2.69 15.32
N LEU A 104 3.39 3.12 15.18
CA LEU A 104 2.27 2.67 16.00
C LEU A 104 1.15 2.09 15.11
N ASP A 105 0.21 1.34 15.67
CA ASP A 105 -0.94 0.83 14.90
C ASP A 105 -1.96 1.96 14.65
N PHE A 106 -1.69 2.80 13.65
CA PHE A 106 -2.48 4.00 13.41
C PHE A 106 -3.90 3.63 12.99
N MET A 107 -4.07 2.57 12.21
CA MET A 107 -5.39 2.16 11.72
C MET A 107 -6.35 1.86 12.86
N ARG A 108 -5.87 1.21 13.92
CA ARG A 108 -6.66 0.97 15.14
C ARG A 108 -6.72 2.18 16.06
N MET A 109 -5.63 2.94 16.20
CA MET A 109 -5.55 4.08 17.12
C MET A 109 -6.21 5.35 16.60
N ARG A 110 -6.42 5.50 15.29
CA ARG A 110 -6.81 6.75 14.61
C ARG A 110 -7.90 7.54 15.33
N ARG A 111 -9.04 6.89 15.61
CA ARG A 111 -10.19 7.55 16.24
C ARG A 111 -9.82 8.05 17.63
N PHE A 112 -9.18 7.19 18.42
CA PHE A 112 -8.73 7.54 19.76
C PHE A 112 -7.68 8.66 19.72
N LEU A 113 -6.69 8.59 18.83
CA LEU A 113 -5.62 9.59 18.74
C LEU A 113 -6.16 10.98 18.42
N PHE A 114 -7.10 11.09 17.47
CA PHE A 114 -7.75 12.37 17.18
C PHE A 114 -8.70 12.84 18.29
N THR A 115 -9.39 11.93 18.99
CA THR A 115 -10.18 12.29 20.18
C THR A 115 -9.26 12.82 21.28
N ALA A 116 -8.20 12.10 21.61
CA ALA A 116 -7.22 12.52 22.62
C ALA A 116 -6.60 13.88 22.29
N TYR A 117 -6.27 14.11 21.01
CA TYR A 117 -5.83 15.43 20.55
C TYR A 117 -6.82 16.52 20.90
N ASN A 118 -8.09 16.33 20.53
CA ASN A 118 -9.12 17.34 20.74
C ASN A 118 -9.39 17.56 22.23
N ASP A 119 -9.53 16.49 23.01
CA ASP A 119 -9.73 16.56 24.47
C ASP A 119 -8.60 17.36 25.14
N LEU A 120 -7.34 17.09 24.77
CA LEU A 120 -6.19 17.79 25.32
C LEU A 120 -6.14 19.28 24.92
N CYS A 121 -6.53 19.61 23.68
CA CYS A 121 -6.62 21.00 23.23
C CYS A 121 -7.81 21.74 23.87
N ASP A 122 -8.88 21.04 24.23
CA ASP A 122 -10.02 21.60 24.94
C ASP A 122 -9.67 21.91 26.40
N LEU A 123 -8.77 21.13 27.02
CA LEU A 123 -8.22 21.43 28.34
C LEU A 123 -7.38 22.71 28.34
N ASP A 124 -6.56 22.90 27.30
CA ASP A 124 -5.79 24.12 27.10
C ASP A 124 -5.45 24.34 25.61
N SER A 125 -6.01 25.41 25.04
CA SER A 125 -5.77 25.80 23.65
C SER A 125 -4.30 26.08 23.31
N MET A 126 -3.46 26.42 24.30
CA MET A 126 -2.03 26.67 24.10
C MET A 126 -1.22 25.38 23.85
N LEU A 127 -1.84 24.21 24.08
CA LEU A 127 -1.25 22.94 23.74
C LEU A 127 -1.06 22.81 22.22
N GLU A 128 -1.95 23.37 21.40
CA GLU A 128 -1.80 23.36 19.94
C GLU A 128 -0.87 24.48 19.45
N ASN A 129 0.32 24.11 18.95
CA ASN A 129 1.18 25.02 18.18
C ASN A 129 1.10 24.74 16.67
N LYS A 130 1.82 25.56 15.88
CA LYS A 130 1.90 25.38 14.42
C LYS A 130 2.44 24.01 14.02
N GLU A 131 3.42 23.47 14.75
CA GLU A 131 4.05 22.19 14.44
C GLU A 131 3.09 21.02 14.68
N LEU A 132 2.51 20.92 15.87
CA LEU A 132 1.54 19.88 16.21
C LEU A 132 0.31 19.93 15.29
N ARG A 133 -0.17 21.14 14.97
CA ARG A 133 -1.25 21.33 14.01
C ARG A 133 -0.85 20.83 12.61
N ALA A 134 0.36 21.12 12.15
CA ALA A 134 0.84 20.68 10.85
C ALA A 134 0.92 19.14 10.78
N VAL A 135 1.48 18.49 11.80
CA VAL A 135 1.55 17.01 11.87
C VAL A 135 0.16 16.39 11.86
N LYS A 136 -0.81 16.94 12.61
CA LYS A 136 -2.21 16.49 12.57
C LYS A 136 -2.82 16.60 11.17
N HIS A 137 -2.63 17.73 10.50
CA HIS A 137 -3.17 17.95 9.16
C HIS A 137 -2.53 17.01 8.13
N GLU A 138 -1.23 16.80 8.22
CA GLU A 138 -0.50 15.86 7.36
C GLU A 138 -1.04 14.44 7.51
N VAL A 139 -1.13 13.92 8.74
CA VAL A 139 -1.68 12.58 9.02
C VAL A 139 -3.12 12.46 8.51
N ALA A 140 -3.96 13.47 8.75
CA ALA A 140 -5.33 13.47 8.25
C ALA A 140 -5.39 13.50 6.71
N SER A 141 -4.48 14.22 6.06
CA SER A 141 -4.39 14.27 4.60
C SER A 141 -3.96 12.92 4.02
N LEU A 142 -2.88 12.34 4.52
CA LEU A 142 -2.40 11.03 4.10
C LEU A 142 -3.45 9.94 4.31
N TYR A 143 -4.25 10.04 5.37
CA TYR A 143 -5.35 9.11 5.59
C TYR A 143 -6.45 9.26 4.54
N ARG A 144 -6.77 10.49 4.10
CA ARG A 144 -7.70 10.71 2.97
C ARG A 144 -7.15 10.14 1.67
N ASP A 145 -5.86 10.32 1.39
CA ASP A 145 -5.20 9.72 0.22
C ASP A 145 -5.30 8.19 0.25
N TYR A 146 -5.09 7.59 1.42
CA TYR A 146 -5.30 6.15 1.62
C TYR A 146 -6.76 5.71 1.43
N GLU A 147 -7.74 6.48 1.90
CA GLU A 147 -9.16 6.17 1.66
C GLU A 147 -9.53 6.26 0.17
N GLU A 148 -9.02 7.26 -0.55
CA GLU A 148 -9.16 7.38 -2.01
C GLU A 148 -8.55 6.17 -2.71
N TYR A 149 -7.34 5.77 -2.32
CA TYR A 149 -6.68 4.57 -2.81
C TYR A 149 -7.51 3.31 -2.57
N ILE A 150 -8.03 3.12 -1.35
CA ILE A 150 -8.86 1.96 -1.01
C ILE A 150 -10.11 1.91 -1.89
N LYS A 151 -10.78 3.05 -2.13
CA LYS A 151 -11.94 3.13 -3.04
C LYS A 151 -11.57 2.68 -4.46
N LYS A 152 -10.41 3.10 -4.98
CA LYS A 152 -9.91 2.66 -6.30
C LYS A 152 -9.68 1.15 -6.39
N THR A 153 -9.25 0.52 -5.28
CA THR A 153 -8.98 -0.93 -5.24
C THR A 153 -10.19 -1.79 -4.87
N GLN A 154 -11.31 -1.20 -4.45
CA GLN A 154 -12.52 -1.93 -4.08
C GLN A 154 -13.34 -2.41 -5.28
N TYR A 155 -13.08 -1.89 -6.47
CA TYR A 155 -13.80 -2.31 -7.66
C TYR A 155 -13.47 -3.76 -8.05
N PRO A 156 -14.44 -4.51 -8.63
CA PRO A 156 -14.19 -5.86 -9.10
C PRO A 156 -13.06 -5.92 -10.14
N LEU A 157 -12.26 -6.99 -10.11
CA LEU A 157 -11.14 -7.18 -11.04
C LEU A 157 -11.51 -6.98 -12.52
N PRO A 158 -12.65 -7.49 -13.04
CA PRO A 158 -13.04 -7.24 -14.43
C PRO A 158 -13.24 -5.75 -14.76
N TYR A 159 -13.74 -4.97 -13.80
CA TYR A 159 -13.90 -3.53 -13.97
C TYR A 159 -12.54 -2.83 -13.97
N CYS A 160 -11.65 -3.20 -13.05
CA CYS A 160 -10.29 -2.66 -13.00
C CYS A 160 -9.53 -2.98 -14.30
N PHE A 161 -9.62 -4.22 -14.79
CA PHE A 161 -9.04 -4.62 -16.07
C PHE A 161 -9.53 -3.74 -17.23
N GLU A 162 -10.85 -3.50 -17.29
CA GLU A 162 -11.43 -2.62 -18.31
C GLU A 162 -10.87 -1.20 -18.24
N GLN A 163 -10.90 -0.60 -17.05
CA GLN A 163 -10.58 0.82 -16.87
C GLN A 163 -9.09 1.11 -16.93
N ILE A 164 -8.26 0.19 -16.44
CA ILE A 164 -6.82 0.39 -16.25
C ILE A 164 -6.03 -0.17 -17.43
N PHE A 165 -6.42 -1.35 -17.93
CA PHE A 165 -5.68 -2.05 -18.97
C PHE A 165 -6.30 -1.88 -20.36
N ILE A 166 -7.56 -2.28 -20.55
CA ILE A 166 -8.20 -2.32 -21.89
C ILE A 166 -8.24 -0.93 -22.55
N ARG A 167 -8.62 0.10 -21.80
CA ARG A 167 -8.66 1.49 -22.31
C ARG A 167 -7.30 2.06 -22.73
N ARG A 168 -6.20 1.36 -22.42
CA ARG A 168 -4.83 1.74 -22.82
C ARG A 168 -4.32 0.95 -24.02
N GLN A 169 -5.10 -0.01 -24.52
CA GLN A 169 -4.75 -0.83 -25.69
C GLN A 169 -5.35 -0.19 -26.94
N VAL A 170 -4.49 0.45 -27.75
CA VAL A 170 -4.90 1.28 -28.89
C VAL A 170 -5.64 0.45 -29.93
N GLU A 171 -5.05 -0.65 -30.40
CA GLU A 171 -5.65 -1.52 -31.41
C GLU A 171 -6.98 -2.14 -30.93
N TYR A 172 -7.05 -2.55 -29.66
CA TYR A 172 -8.29 -3.07 -29.09
C TYR A 172 -9.41 -2.01 -29.13
N THR A 173 -9.11 -0.78 -28.71
CA THR A 173 -10.12 0.31 -28.73
C THR A 173 -10.53 0.71 -30.14
N HIS A 174 -9.61 0.65 -31.11
CA HIS A 174 -9.93 0.88 -32.52
C HIS A 174 -10.86 -0.21 -33.09
N LEU A 175 -10.62 -1.47 -32.76
CA LEU A 175 -11.49 -2.57 -33.17
C LEU A 175 -12.88 -2.46 -32.51
N GLU A 176 -12.94 -2.07 -31.24
CA GLU A 176 -14.21 -1.82 -30.56
C GLU A 176 -15.04 -0.74 -31.26
N GLN A 177 -14.42 0.38 -31.63
CA GLN A 177 -15.06 1.45 -32.39
C GLN A 177 -15.47 0.98 -33.80
N HIS A 178 -14.59 0.23 -34.48
CA HIS A 178 -14.87 -0.30 -35.81
C HIS A 178 -16.10 -1.22 -35.83
N ILE A 179 -16.23 -2.11 -34.84
CA ILE A 179 -17.42 -2.96 -34.68
C ILE A 179 -18.68 -2.12 -34.50
N GLU A 180 -18.61 -1.04 -33.71
CA GLU A 180 -19.76 -0.16 -33.49
C GLU A 180 -20.17 0.59 -34.76
N ASP A 181 -19.19 1.08 -35.53
CA ASP A 181 -19.43 1.73 -36.82
C ASP A 181 -20.09 0.76 -37.82
N ILE A 182 -19.63 -0.50 -37.87
CA ILE A 182 -20.26 -1.54 -38.70
C ILE A 182 -21.70 -1.81 -38.24
N LYS A 183 -21.97 -1.89 -36.93
CA LYS A 183 -23.34 -2.09 -36.42
C LYS A 183 -24.27 -0.95 -36.83
N ILE A 184 -23.80 0.29 -36.76
CA ILE A 184 -24.56 1.47 -37.19
C ILE A 184 -24.85 1.37 -38.69
N ALA A 185 -23.84 1.11 -39.52
CA ALA A 185 -23.99 0.95 -40.97
C ALA A 185 -24.94 -0.22 -41.33
N MET A 186 -24.82 -1.35 -40.63
CA MET A 186 -25.69 -2.52 -40.81
C MET A 186 -27.14 -2.21 -40.42
N ASN A 187 -27.38 -1.44 -39.36
CA ASN A 187 -28.73 -1.03 -38.98
C ASN A 187 -29.35 -0.07 -40.02
N GLY A 188 -28.56 0.84 -40.58
CA GLY A 188 -28.99 1.65 -41.73
C GLY A 188 -29.37 0.79 -42.94
N ALA A 189 -28.52 -0.16 -43.30
CA ALA A 189 -28.78 -1.12 -44.39
C ALA A 189 -30.04 -1.96 -44.15
N LYS A 190 -30.30 -2.42 -42.92
CA LYS A 190 -31.56 -3.12 -42.57
C LYS A 190 -32.79 -2.24 -42.80
N GLY A 191 -32.74 -0.97 -42.41
CA GLY A 191 -33.81 -0.01 -42.68
C GLY A 191 -34.06 0.16 -44.18
N GLU A 192 -33.00 0.25 -44.99
CA GLU A 192 -33.11 0.30 -46.46
C GLU A 192 -33.71 -1.00 -47.04
N VAL A 193 -33.31 -2.17 -46.55
CA VAL A 193 -33.86 -3.47 -46.97
C VAL A 193 -35.37 -3.54 -46.70
N GLU A 194 -35.85 -3.08 -45.54
CA GLU A 194 -37.28 -3.09 -45.21
C GLU A 194 -38.11 -2.18 -46.13
N VAL A 195 -37.56 -1.03 -46.52
CA VAL A 195 -38.23 -0.10 -47.45
C VAL A 195 -38.19 -0.64 -48.88
N LEU A 196 -37.02 -1.10 -49.34
CA LEU A 196 -36.86 -1.68 -50.68
C LEU A 196 -37.66 -2.96 -50.84
N GLY A 197 -37.76 -3.80 -49.81
CA GLY A 197 -38.56 -5.02 -49.83
C GLY A 197 -40.05 -4.73 -50.05
N ARG A 198 -40.61 -3.77 -49.31
CA ARG A 198 -42.02 -3.34 -49.51
C ARG A 198 -42.24 -2.79 -50.92
N ARG A 199 -41.34 -1.92 -51.40
CA ARG A 199 -41.42 -1.37 -52.75
C ARG A 199 -41.31 -2.46 -53.83
N LEU A 200 -40.41 -3.42 -53.64
CA LEU A 200 -40.23 -4.53 -54.57
C LEU A 200 -41.49 -5.41 -54.64
N GLU A 201 -42.13 -5.71 -53.50
CA GLU A 201 -43.39 -6.46 -53.48
C GLU A 201 -44.52 -5.73 -54.21
N GLU A 202 -44.61 -4.41 -54.07
CA GLU A 202 -45.59 -3.57 -54.78
C GLU A 202 -45.34 -3.57 -56.30
N GLU A 203 -44.11 -3.33 -56.73
CA GLU A 203 -43.76 -3.33 -58.16
C GLU A 203 -43.91 -4.73 -58.80
N GLU A 204 -43.61 -5.80 -58.06
CA GLU A 204 -43.86 -7.17 -58.51
C GLU A 204 -45.34 -7.51 -58.65
N LYS A 205 -46.20 -6.93 -57.78
CA LYS A 205 -47.65 -7.06 -57.94
C LYS A 205 -48.11 -6.29 -59.18
N ASN A 206 -47.65 -5.06 -59.38
CA ASN A 206 -47.98 -4.23 -60.53
C ASN A 206 -47.60 -4.93 -61.85
N LEU A 207 -46.39 -5.51 -61.92
CA LEU A 207 -45.92 -6.27 -63.08
C LEU A 207 -46.82 -7.46 -63.44
N LYS A 208 -47.47 -8.10 -62.46
CA LYS A 208 -48.40 -9.23 -62.68
C LYS A 208 -49.75 -8.79 -63.27
N PHE A 209 -50.15 -7.54 -63.09
CA PHE A 209 -51.44 -7.02 -63.59
C PHE A 209 -51.38 -6.56 -65.06
N ILE A 210 -50.20 -6.47 -65.67
CA ILE A 210 -50.03 -6.10 -67.07
C ILE A 210 -50.39 -7.29 -67.96
N ALA A 211 -51.44 -7.14 -68.78
CA ALA A 211 -51.98 -8.21 -69.61
C ALA A 211 -51.07 -8.58 -70.81
N ASP A 212 -50.46 -7.58 -71.45
CA ASP A 212 -49.55 -7.79 -72.59
C ASP A 212 -48.09 -7.82 -72.14
N LYS A 213 -47.54 -9.03 -72.06
CA LYS A 213 -46.14 -9.27 -71.65
C LYS A 213 -45.09 -8.87 -72.71
N LYS A 214 -45.52 -8.41 -73.88
CA LYS A 214 -44.63 -7.93 -74.94
C LYS A 214 -44.71 -6.42 -75.15
N SER A 215 -45.53 -5.72 -74.37
CA SER A 215 -45.63 -4.26 -74.44
C SER A 215 -44.32 -3.61 -73.99
N ALA A 216 -44.04 -2.42 -74.52
CA ALA A 216 -42.86 -1.63 -74.10
C ALA A 216 -42.92 -1.30 -72.60
N GLU A 217 -44.13 -1.04 -72.08
CA GLU A 217 -44.41 -0.78 -70.67
C GLU A 217 -44.04 -1.97 -69.78
N PHE A 218 -44.41 -3.20 -70.19
CA PHE A 218 -44.02 -4.41 -69.46
C PHE A 218 -42.50 -4.59 -69.40
N LEU A 219 -41.80 -4.38 -70.52
CA LEU A 219 -40.35 -4.58 -70.61
C LEU A 219 -39.57 -3.55 -69.78
N GLU A 220 -40.04 -2.30 -69.72
CA GLU A 220 -39.44 -1.24 -68.92
C GLU A 220 -39.62 -1.52 -67.42
N GLN A 221 -40.85 -1.87 -67.01
CA GLN A 221 -41.15 -2.18 -65.62
C GLN A 221 -40.48 -3.49 -65.16
N GLU A 222 -40.33 -4.49 -66.04
CA GLU A 222 -39.55 -5.70 -65.76
C GLU A 222 -38.07 -5.37 -65.50
N LYS A 223 -37.51 -4.42 -66.25
CA LYS A 223 -36.13 -3.96 -66.07
C LYS A 223 -35.94 -3.25 -64.72
N GLU A 224 -36.89 -2.41 -64.32
CA GLU A 224 -36.88 -1.75 -63.01
C GLU A 224 -37.01 -2.75 -61.85
N VAL A 225 -37.94 -3.70 -61.94
CA VAL A 225 -38.10 -4.78 -60.94
C VAL A 225 -36.83 -5.62 -60.86
N LYS A 226 -36.20 -5.97 -61.98
CA LYS A 226 -34.91 -6.69 -61.99
C LYS A 226 -33.80 -5.88 -61.29
N ALA A 227 -33.74 -4.57 -61.52
CA ALA A 227 -32.77 -3.70 -60.86
C ALA A 227 -33.03 -3.59 -59.35
N LEU A 228 -34.29 -3.49 -58.92
CA LEU A 228 -34.69 -3.48 -57.52
C LEU A 228 -34.35 -4.81 -56.82
N ARG A 229 -34.64 -5.95 -57.46
CA ARG A 229 -34.24 -7.28 -56.95
C ARG A 229 -32.74 -7.38 -56.73
N ARG A 230 -31.96 -6.94 -57.72
CA ARG A 230 -30.50 -6.97 -57.62
C ARG A 230 -30.01 -6.14 -56.43
N ARG A 231 -30.46 -4.89 -56.31
CA ARG A 231 -30.09 -4.02 -55.19
C ARG A 231 -30.51 -4.60 -53.83
N TYR A 232 -31.69 -5.22 -53.77
CA TYR A 232 -32.19 -5.89 -52.56
C TYR A 232 -31.30 -7.06 -52.16
N VAL A 233 -30.94 -7.94 -53.11
CA VAL A 233 -30.02 -9.07 -52.88
C VAL A 233 -28.63 -8.58 -52.47
N ASP A 234 -28.09 -7.56 -53.13
CA ASP A 234 -26.78 -6.99 -52.81
C ASP A 234 -26.75 -6.42 -51.38
N LEU A 235 -27.83 -5.76 -50.94
CA LEU A 235 -27.96 -5.27 -49.56
C LEU A 235 -28.08 -6.40 -48.53
N ILE A 236 -28.80 -7.48 -48.83
CA ILE A 236 -28.86 -8.66 -47.96
C ILE A 236 -27.48 -9.31 -47.83
N ASP A 237 -26.78 -9.49 -48.95
CA ASP A 237 -25.44 -10.05 -48.98
C ASP A 237 -24.44 -9.17 -48.20
N TYR A 238 -24.53 -7.84 -48.36
CA TYR A 238 -23.77 -6.89 -47.55
C TYR A 238 -24.02 -7.08 -46.05
N ILE A 239 -25.30 -7.13 -45.62
CA ILE A 239 -25.64 -7.35 -44.21
C ILE A 239 -25.09 -8.68 -43.69
N ALA A 240 -25.17 -9.75 -44.49
CA ALA A 240 -24.62 -11.05 -44.12
C ALA A 240 -23.10 -10.98 -43.91
N ARG A 241 -22.36 -10.40 -44.86
CA ARG A 241 -20.91 -10.21 -44.74
C ARG A 241 -20.51 -9.36 -43.53
N GLN A 242 -21.24 -8.28 -43.25
CA GLN A 242 -20.95 -7.44 -42.08
C GLN A 242 -21.21 -8.19 -40.76
N LYS A 243 -22.19 -9.09 -40.69
CA LYS A 243 -22.38 -9.97 -39.52
C LYS A 243 -21.19 -10.91 -39.32
N ASP A 244 -20.67 -11.49 -40.39
CA ASP A 244 -19.50 -12.38 -40.32
C ASP A 244 -18.26 -11.63 -39.83
N VAL A 245 -18.05 -10.39 -40.31
CA VAL A 245 -16.96 -9.50 -39.84
C VAL A 245 -17.13 -9.18 -38.35
N ILE A 246 -18.33 -8.78 -37.91
CA ILE A 246 -18.59 -8.52 -36.48
C ILE A 246 -18.30 -9.76 -35.64
N ALA A 247 -18.74 -10.95 -36.08
CA ALA A 247 -18.54 -12.19 -35.34
C ALA A 247 -17.05 -12.53 -35.20
N TYR A 248 -16.28 -12.40 -36.29
CA TYR A 248 -14.84 -12.62 -36.31
C TYR A 248 -14.09 -11.65 -35.38
N GLU A 249 -14.33 -10.34 -35.51
CA GLU A 249 -13.64 -9.34 -34.68
C GLU A 249 -14.05 -9.42 -33.20
N THR A 250 -15.31 -9.74 -32.91
CA THR A 250 -15.78 -9.96 -31.53
C THR A 250 -15.07 -11.14 -30.88
N GLU A 251 -14.87 -12.24 -31.62
CA GLU A 251 -14.14 -13.39 -31.08
C GLU A 251 -12.66 -13.05 -30.85
N ARG A 252 -12.01 -12.31 -31.75
CA ARG A 252 -10.64 -11.81 -31.53
C ARG A 252 -10.51 -10.97 -30.27
N MET A 253 -11.44 -10.03 -30.05
CA MET A 253 -11.48 -9.22 -28.84
C MET A 253 -11.71 -10.05 -27.59
N LYS A 254 -12.55 -11.08 -27.67
CA LYS A 254 -12.81 -12.00 -26.56
C LYS A 254 -11.56 -12.80 -26.19
N VAL A 255 -10.86 -13.38 -27.18
CA VAL A 255 -9.60 -14.11 -26.97
C VAL A 255 -8.55 -13.20 -26.33
N PHE A 256 -8.43 -11.94 -26.80
CA PHE A 256 -7.53 -10.95 -26.19
C PHE A 256 -7.86 -10.71 -24.71
N ARG A 257 -9.14 -10.52 -24.37
CA ARG A 257 -9.58 -10.34 -22.97
C ARG A 257 -9.25 -11.55 -22.12
N GLU A 258 -9.58 -12.75 -22.58
CA GLU A 258 -9.36 -13.99 -21.83
C GLU A 258 -7.86 -14.23 -21.57
N THR A 259 -7.02 -13.95 -22.56
CA THR A 259 -5.56 -14.11 -22.46
C THR A 259 -4.95 -13.14 -21.44
N HIS A 260 -5.28 -11.85 -21.55
CA HIS A 260 -4.61 -10.81 -20.76
C HIS A 260 -5.25 -10.52 -19.40
N LEU A 261 -6.47 -11.00 -19.14
CA LEU A 261 -7.11 -10.83 -17.83
C LEU A 261 -6.32 -11.55 -16.73
N ALA A 262 -5.82 -12.76 -17.00
CA ALA A 262 -5.03 -13.52 -16.04
C ALA A 262 -3.70 -12.82 -15.74
N GLU A 263 -2.95 -12.42 -16.78
CA GLU A 263 -1.70 -11.67 -16.65
C GLU A 263 -1.88 -10.34 -15.90
N PHE A 264 -2.98 -9.65 -16.17
CA PHE A 264 -3.33 -8.43 -15.45
C PHE A 264 -3.61 -8.71 -13.97
N ALA A 265 -4.33 -9.79 -13.64
CA ALA A 265 -4.61 -10.17 -12.25
C ALA A 265 -3.33 -10.44 -11.47
N GLU A 266 -2.41 -11.23 -12.06
CA GLU A 266 -1.11 -11.58 -11.48
C GLU A 266 -0.22 -10.35 -11.24
N THR A 267 -0.47 -9.24 -11.95
CA THR A 267 0.25 -7.98 -11.77
C THR A 267 -0.47 -7.04 -10.81
N PHE A 268 -1.79 -6.89 -10.97
CA PHE A 268 -2.61 -5.91 -10.26
C PHE A 268 -2.73 -6.20 -8.76
N GLU A 269 -2.98 -7.47 -8.40
CA GLU A 269 -3.13 -7.88 -7.00
C GLU A 269 -1.88 -7.63 -6.15
N PRO A 270 -0.67 -8.11 -6.54
CA PRO A 270 0.52 -7.88 -5.72
C PRO A 270 0.93 -6.40 -5.69
N MET A 271 0.77 -5.65 -6.78
CA MET A 271 1.11 -4.22 -6.81
C MET A 271 0.19 -3.42 -5.87
N THR A 272 -1.12 -3.67 -5.91
CA THR A 272 -2.06 -3.02 -4.97
C THR A 272 -1.84 -3.48 -3.53
N ALA A 273 -1.57 -4.76 -3.27
CA ALA A 273 -1.22 -5.22 -1.93
C ALA A 273 0.05 -4.52 -1.40
N SER A 274 1.07 -4.31 -2.27
CA SER A 274 2.31 -3.60 -1.94
C SER A 274 2.05 -2.13 -1.62
N ILE A 275 1.32 -1.40 -2.47
CA ILE A 275 0.95 0.00 -2.24
C ILE A 275 0.19 0.15 -0.92
N LYS A 276 -0.77 -0.74 -0.67
CA LYS A 276 -1.56 -0.75 0.58
C LYS A 276 -0.65 -0.89 1.81
N THR A 277 0.28 -1.84 1.76
CA THR A 277 1.20 -2.12 2.88
C THR A 277 2.09 -0.92 3.16
N LYS A 278 2.63 -0.29 2.11
CA LYS A 278 3.46 0.92 2.22
C LYS A 278 2.67 2.10 2.80
N PHE A 279 1.42 2.31 2.37
CA PHE A 279 0.55 3.34 2.95
C PHE A 279 0.27 3.11 4.43
N ILE A 280 -0.01 1.88 4.84
CA ILE A 280 -0.24 1.54 6.25
C ILE A 280 1.03 1.84 7.06
N LYS A 281 2.21 1.45 6.56
CA LYS A 281 3.50 1.76 7.19
C LYS A 281 3.72 3.28 7.33
N LEU A 282 3.43 4.05 6.27
CA LEU A 282 3.51 5.51 6.29
C LEU A 282 2.58 6.11 7.36
N LEU A 283 1.32 5.69 7.40
CA LEU A 283 0.34 6.15 8.37
C LEU A 283 0.72 5.76 9.81
N ASN A 284 1.25 4.56 10.02
CA ASN A 284 1.75 4.09 11.31
C ASN A 284 2.90 4.98 11.82
N THR A 285 3.83 5.33 10.93
CA THR A 285 5.00 6.16 11.26
C THR A 285 4.58 7.61 11.53
N LYS A 286 3.77 8.20 10.66
CA LYS A 286 3.27 9.57 10.84
C LYS A 286 2.31 9.68 12.03
N GLY A 287 1.51 8.66 12.26
CA GLY A 287 0.68 8.51 13.46
C GLY A 287 1.52 8.49 14.74
N TYR A 288 2.66 7.78 14.73
CA TYR A 288 3.61 7.80 15.85
C TYR A 288 4.21 9.20 16.08
N GLY A 289 4.55 9.90 15.00
CA GLY A 289 5.00 11.29 15.08
C GLY A 289 3.97 12.21 15.75
N LEU A 290 2.69 12.09 15.36
CA LEU A 290 1.59 12.84 15.97
C LEU A 290 1.45 12.52 17.47
N ASP A 291 1.43 11.23 17.82
CA ASP A 291 1.33 10.77 19.21
C ASP A 291 2.46 11.33 20.07
N LYS A 292 3.70 11.19 19.59
CA LYS A 292 4.90 11.67 20.28
C LYS A 292 4.86 13.17 20.51
N GLU A 293 4.56 13.97 19.49
CA GLU A 293 4.55 15.44 19.60
C GLU A 293 3.43 15.92 20.54
N MET A 294 2.24 15.33 20.41
CA MET A 294 1.10 15.64 21.27
C MET A 294 1.44 15.39 22.75
N TRP A 295 1.99 14.21 23.09
CA TRP A 295 2.32 13.87 24.47
C TRP A 295 3.56 14.59 25.00
N ALA A 296 4.53 14.92 24.14
CA ALA A 296 5.68 15.74 24.52
C ALA A 296 5.27 17.12 25.02
N ARG A 297 4.23 17.71 24.42
CA ARG A 297 3.65 18.98 24.88
C ARG A 297 2.73 18.77 26.09
N ALA A 298 1.84 17.78 26.02
CA ALA A 298 0.87 17.49 27.08
C ALA A 298 1.53 17.24 28.44
N LYS A 299 2.66 16.53 28.49
CA LYS A 299 3.38 16.25 29.74
C LYS A 299 4.01 17.49 30.40
N THR A 300 4.13 18.61 29.69
CA THR A 300 4.62 19.89 30.23
C THR A 300 3.49 20.86 30.58
N ASN A 301 2.26 20.55 30.14
CA ASN A 301 1.10 21.41 30.33
C ASN A 301 0.48 21.25 31.73
N GLN A 302 0.32 22.34 32.46
CA GLN A 302 -0.18 22.32 33.84
C GLN A 302 -1.65 21.89 33.95
N TYR A 303 -2.48 22.22 32.97
CA TYR A 303 -3.89 21.81 32.95
C TYR A 303 -4.03 20.31 32.70
N VAL A 304 -3.20 19.74 31.82
CA VAL A 304 -3.15 18.29 31.60
C VAL A 304 -2.68 17.57 32.87
N LYS A 305 -1.62 18.06 33.52
CA LYS A 305 -1.14 17.49 34.79
C LYS A 305 -2.22 17.51 35.87
N LYS A 306 -2.89 18.66 36.03
CA LYS A 306 -4.00 18.83 36.95
C LYS A 306 -5.15 17.86 36.63
N PHE A 307 -5.53 17.73 35.36
CA PHE A 307 -6.57 16.81 34.93
C PHE A 307 -6.25 15.35 35.28
N PHE A 308 -5.02 14.88 35.02
CA PHE A 308 -4.60 13.53 35.39
C PHE A 308 -4.68 13.28 36.90
N ARG A 309 -4.37 14.29 37.72
CA ARG A 309 -4.49 14.22 39.18
C ARG A 309 -5.95 14.21 39.63
N ASP A 310 -6.74 15.16 39.13
CA ASP A 310 -8.12 15.37 39.56
C ASP A 310 -9.05 14.22 39.10
N ALA A 311 -8.73 13.59 37.96
CA ALA A 311 -9.45 12.42 37.42
C ALA A 311 -8.89 11.07 37.89
N ASP A 312 -7.91 11.06 38.82
CA ASP A 312 -7.26 9.87 39.37
C ASP A 312 -6.75 8.89 38.29
N ILE A 313 -6.04 9.45 37.31
CA ILE A 313 -5.46 8.68 36.20
C ILE A 313 -4.09 8.16 36.63
N HIS A 314 -3.94 6.84 36.75
CA HIS A 314 -2.67 6.18 37.08
C HIS A 314 -1.87 5.80 35.82
N GLY A 315 -0.60 6.17 35.78
CA GLY A 315 0.33 5.93 34.68
C GLY A 315 1.05 7.21 34.21
N GLY A 316 1.88 7.05 33.18
CA GLY A 316 2.61 8.15 32.53
C GLY A 316 1.73 9.05 31.65
N TYR A 317 2.30 10.15 31.17
CA TYR A 317 1.64 11.06 30.24
C TYR A 317 1.78 10.56 28.79
N ASN A 318 1.06 9.49 28.47
CA ASN A 318 1.15 8.84 27.17
C ASN A 318 -0.20 8.22 26.73
N SER A 319 -0.25 7.83 25.46
CA SER A 319 -1.46 7.27 24.84
C SER A 319 -1.95 5.97 25.48
N VAL A 320 -1.06 5.14 26.02
CA VAL A 320 -1.45 3.87 26.66
C VAL A 320 -2.25 4.16 27.93
N THR A 321 -1.73 5.05 28.78
CA THR A 321 -2.41 5.47 30.01
C THR A 321 -3.72 6.19 29.73
N TYR A 322 -3.73 7.11 28.76
CA TYR A 322 -4.95 7.83 28.43
C TYR A 322 -5.99 6.94 27.76
N LEU A 323 -5.58 5.96 26.94
CA LEU A 323 -6.48 4.96 26.37
C LEU A 323 -7.10 4.07 27.46
N ARG A 324 -6.31 3.65 28.46
CA ARG A 324 -6.81 2.92 29.62
C ARG A 324 -7.88 3.71 30.35
N TYR A 325 -7.65 5.00 30.59
CA TYR A 325 -8.63 5.89 31.19
C TYR A 325 -9.90 6.03 30.33
N PHE A 326 -9.74 6.31 29.05
CA PHE A 326 -10.83 6.46 28.08
C PHE A 326 -11.73 5.21 28.05
N LEU A 327 -11.14 4.02 28.06
CA LEU A 327 -11.87 2.76 28.04
C LEU A 327 -12.48 2.37 29.40
N LYS A 328 -11.94 2.86 30.53
CA LYS A 328 -12.47 2.58 31.89
C LYS A 328 -13.91 3.05 32.05
N GLY A 329 -14.30 4.13 31.38
CA GLY A 329 -15.67 4.65 31.38
C GLY A 329 -16.66 3.86 30.52
N LEU A 330 -16.20 2.86 29.75
CA LEU A 330 -17.02 2.10 28.82
C LEU A 330 -17.26 0.68 29.33
N ASP A 331 -18.53 0.25 29.36
CA ASP A 331 -18.88 -1.12 29.69
C ASP A 331 -18.58 -2.05 28.50
N LYS A 332 -17.50 -2.83 28.62
CA LYS A 332 -17.03 -3.79 27.60
C LYS A 332 -18.13 -4.73 27.11
N ASN A 333 -19.11 -5.06 27.94
CA ASN A 333 -20.20 -5.98 27.59
C ASN A 333 -21.36 -5.28 26.85
N LYS A 334 -21.44 -3.95 26.91
CA LYS A 334 -22.46 -3.14 26.21
C LYS A 334 -21.93 -2.44 24.96
N VAL A 335 -20.62 -2.47 24.74
CA VAL A 335 -20.01 -1.94 23.52
C VAL A 335 -20.40 -2.80 22.32
N SER A 336 -21.31 -2.28 21.49
CA SER A 336 -21.72 -2.90 20.23
C SER A 336 -20.76 -2.58 19.08
N SER A 337 -20.07 -1.44 19.13
CA SER A 337 -19.18 -0.97 18.06
C SER A 337 -17.94 -1.86 17.89
N PRO A 338 -17.71 -2.47 16.72
CA PRO A 338 -16.51 -3.26 16.44
C PRO A 338 -15.21 -2.48 16.67
N ALA A 339 -15.15 -1.22 16.25
CA ALA A 339 -13.98 -0.36 16.41
C ALA A 339 -13.58 -0.15 17.88
N THR A 340 -14.56 0.02 18.78
CA THR A 340 -14.29 0.17 20.21
C THR A 340 -13.85 -1.16 20.84
N LYS A 341 -14.36 -2.31 20.35
CA LYS A 341 -13.85 -3.64 20.78
C LYS A 341 -12.39 -3.85 20.39
N GLU A 342 -11.99 -3.40 19.20
CA GLU A 342 -10.60 -3.46 18.77
C GLU A 342 -9.66 -2.65 19.66
N LEU A 343 -10.10 -1.50 20.17
CA LEU A 343 -9.32 -0.70 21.12
C LEU A 343 -9.03 -1.45 22.43
N PHE A 344 -9.96 -2.27 22.95
CA PHE A 344 -9.69 -3.10 24.12
C PHE A 344 -8.61 -4.16 23.85
N ASN A 345 -8.62 -4.79 22.67
CA ASN A 345 -7.60 -5.77 22.28
C ASN A 345 -6.24 -5.10 22.06
N LEU A 346 -6.25 -3.92 21.44
CA LEU A 346 -5.06 -3.11 21.26
C LEU A 346 -4.47 -2.70 22.60
N LEU A 347 -5.27 -2.19 23.53
CA LEU A 347 -4.81 -1.79 24.86
C LEU A 347 -4.08 -2.94 25.56
N LYS A 348 -4.66 -4.15 25.56
CA LYS A 348 -4.01 -5.33 26.15
C LYS A 348 -2.62 -5.58 25.53
N THR A 349 -2.51 -5.48 24.21
CA THR A 349 -1.25 -5.69 23.48
C THR A 349 -0.22 -4.60 23.82
N LEU A 350 -0.67 -3.34 23.92
CA LEU A 350 0.18 -2.21 24.30
C LEU A 350 0.64 -2.32 25.76
N GLU A 351 -0.21 -2.74 26.68
CA GLU A 351 0.14 -2.90 28.11
C GLU A 351 1.14 -4.02 28.36
N ASP A 352 1.04 -5.13 27.62
CA ASP A 352 2.00 -6.23 27.74
C ASP A 352 3.38 -5.85 27.17
N SER A 353 3.43 -4.97 26.16
CA SER A 353 4.68 -4.52 25.52
C SER A 353 5.32 -3.27 26.16
N SER A 354 4.56 -2.50 26.96
CA SER A 354 5.01 -1.22 27.54
C SER A 354 5.44 -1.30 29.02
N ARG A 355 5.53 -2.50 29.62
CA ARG A 355 5.94 -2.63 31.02
C ARG A 355 7.40 -2.21 31.21
N ARG A 356 7.61 -1.10 31.92
CA ARG A 356 8.93 -0.59 32.28
C ARG A 356 9.45 -1.16 33.60
N ASN A 357 10.76 -1.34 33.68
CA ASN A 357 11.50 -1.73 34.86
C ASN A 357 12.15 -0.49 35.50
N ILE A 358 11.96 -0.32 36.80
CA ILE A 358 12.53 0.78 37.58
C ILE A 358 13.47 0.22 38.65
N MET A 359 14.66 0.78 38.76
CA MET A 359 15.53 0.55 39.90
C MET A 359 15.52 1.76 40.84
N VAL A 360 15.37 1.49 42.13
CA VAL A 360 15.50 2.49 43.20
C VAL A 360 16.79 2.21 43.96
N LEU A 361 17.75 3.12 43.82
CA LEU A 361 19.05 3.07 44.47
C LEU A 361 19.10 4.17 45.54
N GLN A 362 18.87 3.82 46.80
CA GLN A 362 18.82 4.79 47.90
C GLN A 362 19.51 4.25 49.16
N GLU A 363 20.00 5.16 49.99
CA GLU A 363 20.92 4.84 51.10
C GLU A 363 20.34 3.89 52.17
N ASN A 364 19.02 3.89 52.38
CA ASN A 364 18.39 3.06 53.42
C ASN A 364 16.98 2.60 53.07
N ASP A 365 16.50 1.58 53.77
CA ASP A 365 15.18 0.97 53.58
C ASP A 365 14.01 1.94 53.73
N THR A 366 14.12 2.92 54.64
CA THR A 366 13.03 3.89 54.88
C THR A 366 12.79 4.77 53.65
N LYS A 367 13.87 5.30 53.05
CA LYS A 367 13.78 6.09 51.81
C LYS A 367 13.27 5.23 50.66
N THR A 368 13.85 4.05 50.47
CA THR A 368 13.46 3.11 49.42
C THR A 368 11.99 2.71 49.52
N PHE A 369 11.49 2.44 50.72
CA PHE A 369 10.08 2.11 50.96
C PHE A 369 9.15 3.26 50.57
N LYS A 370 9.48 4.50 50.97
CA LYS A 370 8.70 5.70 50.60
C LYS A 370 8.66 5.89 49.09
N SER A 371 9.80 5.83 48.40
CA SER A 371 9.89 5.95 46.94
C SER A 371 9.09 4.86 46.23
N ARG A 372 9.19 3.61 46.71
CA ARG A 372 8.42 2.47 46.19
C ARG A 372 6.92 2.71 46.28
N GLN A 373 6.41 3.15 47.43
CA GLN A 373 4.98 3.45 47.60
C GLN A 373 4.49 4.53 46.63
N LEU A 374 5.32 5.56 46.40
CA LEU A 374 4.98 6.63 45.44
C LEU A 374 4.98 6.11 44.00
N ILE A 375 5.96 5.30 43.60
CA ILE A 375 6.01 4.68 42.27
C ILE A 375 4.80 3.77 42.04
N GLU A 376 4.46 2.90 43.02
CA GLU A 376 3.32 1.99 42.92
C GLU A 376 1.97 2.74 42.90
N ARG A 377 1.89 3.94 43.50
CA ARG A 377 0.72 4.82 43.39
C ARG A 377 0.61 5.46 41.99
N VAL A 378 1.74 5.75 41.36
CA VAL A 378 1.77 6.24 39.98
C VAL A 378 1.31 5.15 39.02
N ASP A 379 1.94 3.98 39.06
CA ASP A 379 1.54 2.82 38.24
C ASP A 379 1.92 1.50 38.91
N LYS A 380 0.91 0.68 39.23
CA LYS A 380 1.09 -0.64 39.86
C LYS A 380 1.67 -1.69 38.91
N GLY A 381 1.67 -1.43 37.60
CA GLY A 381 2.20 -2.33 36.58
C GLY A 381 3.73 -2.33 36.46
N LEU A 382 4.41 -1.37 37.10
CA LEU A 382 5.86 -1.21 37.04
C LEU A 382 6.58 -2.28 37.86
N LYS A 383 7.69 -2.80 37.32
CA LYS A 383 8.56 -3.73 38.05
C LYS A 383 9.64 -2.95 38.78
N ILE A 384 9.56 -2.92 40.11
CA ILE A 384 10.48 -2.17 40.96
C ILE A 384 11.55 -3.11 41.51
N THR A 385 12.81 -2.78 41.24
CA THR A 385 13.99 -3.39 41.86
C THR A 385 14.66 -2.39 42.80
N THR A 386 15.30 -2.85 43.86
CA THR A 386 15.91 -1.98 44.87
C THR A 386 17.37 -2.36 45.12
N SER A 387 18.20 -1.35 45.40
CA SER A 387 19.56 -1.53 45.86
C SER A 387 19.95 -0.41 46.84
N HIS A 388 20.91 -0.68 47.72
CA HIS A 388 21.49 0.29 48.64
C HIS A 388 22.98 0.51 48.39
N ASP A 389 23.60 -0.38 47.60
CA ASP A 389 25.01 -0.30 47.24
C ASP A 389 25.14 0.06 45.75
N PRO A 390 25.81 1.18 45.43
CA PRO A 390 26.07 1.57 44.04
C PRO A 390 26.83 0.51 43.24
N PHE A 391 27.76 -0.24 43.84
CA PHE A 391 28.55 -1.24 43.11
C PHE A 391 27.71 -2.48 42.75
N ASP A 392 26.92 -3.00 43.69
CA ASP A 392 25.93 -4.03 43.41
C ASP A 392 24.89 -3.57 42.37
N ALA A 393 24.47 -2.30 42.43
CA ALA A 393 23.54 -1.74 41.45
C ALA A 393 24.11 -1.73 40.02
N LEU A 394 25.40 -1.40 39.83
CA LEU A 394 26.06 -1.50 38.52
C LEU A 394 26.04 -2.94 37.99
N GLY A 395 26.31 -3.93 38.85
CA GLY A 395 26.25 -5.35 38.48
C GLY A 395 24.82 -5.81 38.12
N LYS A 396 23.81 -5.33 38.85
CA LYS A 396 22.39 -5.59 38.55
C LYS A 396 21.95 -4.93 37.25
N LEU A 397 22.36 -3.69 36.98
CA LEU A 397 22.04 -3.00 35.72
C LEU A 397 22.68 -3.70 34.51
N ALA A 398 23.88 -4.26 34.69
CA ALA A 398 24.59 -5.05 33.67
C ALA A 398 23.96 -6.43 33.39
N SER A 399 23.19 -6.99 34.34
CA SER A 399 22.53 -8.30 34.18
C SER A 399 21.04 -8.18 33.85
N SER A 400 20.38 -7.13 34.32
CA SER A 400 18.97 -6.85 34.13
C SER A 400 18.79 -5.35 33.82
N PRO A 401 18.77 -4.98 32.52
CA PRO A 401 18.61 -3.59 32.11
C PRO A 401 17.34 -2.96 32.67
N GLN A 402 17.47 -1.72 33.14
CA GLN A 402 16.36 -0.95 33.70
C GLN A 402 16.05 0.23 32.76
N ASP A 403 14.77 0.59 32.66
CA ASP A 403 14.32 1.72 31.85
C ASP A 403 14.50 3.03 32.61
N ILE A 404 14.28 3.01 33.92
CA ILE A 404 14.39 4.19 34.79
C ILE A 404 15.23 3.82 36.02
N VAL A 405 16.16 4.69 36.40
CA VAL A 405 16.92 4.58 37.65
C VAL A 405 16.66 5.81 38.51
N VAL A 406 16.06 5.57 39.67
CA VAL A 406 15.86 6.58 40.71
C VAL A 406 17.00 6.45 41.71
N LEU A 407 17.79 7.51 41.91
CA LEU A 407 18.91 7.47 42.84
C LEU A 407 19.03 8.73 43.70
N ASP A 408 19.40 8.56 44.98
CA ASP A 408 19.78 9.69 45.82
C ASP A 408 21.03 10.39 45.25
N TYR A 409 21.12 11.71 45.42
CA TYR A 409 22.25 12.52 44.93
C TYR A 409 23.61 12.05 45.49
N LYS A 410 23.59 11.47 46.69
CA LYS A 410 24.75 10.89 47.35
C LYS A 410 24.37 9.60 48.07
N ILE A 411 25.10 8.52 47.83
CA ILE A 411 24.85 7.18 48.39
C ILE A 411 26.17 6.58 48.83
N ASN A 412 26.28 6.25 50.13
CA ASN A 412 27.51 5.70 50.72
C ASN A 412 28.78 6.49 50.37
N GLY A 413 28.67 7.81 50.25
CA GLY A 413 29.79 8.69 49.88
C GLY A 413 29.94 8.97 48.38
N LEU A 414 29.40 8.13 47.50
CA LEU A 414 29.46 8.29 46.04
C LEU A 414 28.39 9.27 45.55
N LEU A 415 28.76 10.18 44.65
CA LEU A 415 27.81 11.09 44.01
C LEU A 415 27.06 10.38 42.89
N ALA A 416 25.80 10.72 42.69
CA ALA A 416 24.96 10.20 41.61
C ALA A 416 25.61 10.38 40.23
N PHE A 417 26.31 11.50 40.01
CA PHE A 417 26.94 11.79 38.72
C PHE A 417 28.11 10.85 38.43
N ASP A 418 28.87 10.46 39.44
CA ASP A 418 29.98 9.52 39.28
C ASP A 418 29.46 8.11 38.97
N PHE A 419 28.41 7.68 39.68
CA PHE A 419 27.70 6.44 39.36
C PHE A 419 27.18 6.42 37.91
N ILE A 420 26.58 7.51 37.45
CA ILE A 420 26.04 7.60 36.07
C ILE A 420 27.15 7.54 35.03
N ARG A 421 28.29 8.21 35.27
CA ARG A 421 29.48 8.12 34.40
C ARG A 421 29.97 6.68 34.31
N GLU A 422 30.15 6.02 35.45
CA GLU A 422 30.64 4.64 35.49
C GLU A 422 29.68 3.65 34.81
N TYR A 423 28.36 3.84 34.99
CA TYR A 423 27.37 3.04 34.26
C TYR A 423 27.40 3.28 32.75
N ARG A 424 27.63 4.52 32.30
CA ARG A 424 27.73 4.86 30.87
C ARG A 424 28.98 4.30 30.21
N ASP A 425 30.08 4.26 30.94
CA ASP A 425 31.35 3.68 30.48
C ASP A 425 31.32 2.14 30.47
N SER A 426 30.29 1.54 31.08
CA SER A 426 30.09 0.09 31.07
C SER A 426 29.77 -0.45 29.66
N PRO A 427 30.37 -1.59 29.25
CA PRO A 427 30.10 -2.20 27.96
C PRO A 427 28.65 -2.67 27.78
N LYS A 428 27.87 -2.77 28.87
CA LYS A 428 26.46 -3.15 28.86
C LYS A 428 25.51 -1.98 29.07
N PHE A 429 25.99 -0.75 28.89
CA PHE A 429 25.18 0.46 29.03
C PHE A 429 23.95 0.44 28.11
N ASN A 430 22.77 0.58 28.71
CA ASN A 430 21.54 0.82 27.96
C ASN A 430 21.34 2.33 27.75
N LYS A 431 21.54 2.78 26.51
CA LYS A 431 21.35 4.19 26.10
C LYS A 431 19.94 4.74 26.34
N ARG A 432 18.94 3.87 26.54
CA ARG A 432 17.55 4.25 26.79
C ARG A 432 17.22 4.43 28.28
N THR A 433 18.16 4.18 29.19
CA THR A 433 17.93 4.35 30.62
C THR A 433 17.86 5.83 30.99
N SER A 434 16.75 6.22 31.63
CA SER A 434 16.51 7.56 32.16
C SER A 434 16.87 7.64 33.65
N PHE A 435 17.43 8.76 34.10
CA PHE A 435 17.81 8.95 35.51
C PHE A 435 16.95 10.02 36.20
N ILE A 436 16.47 9.70 37.40
CA ILE A 436 15.79 10.61 38.31
C ILE A 436 16.64 10.74 39.57
N VAL A 437 17.19 11.93 39.82
CA VAL A 437 18.07 12.18 40.97
C VAL A 437 17.29 12.83 42.11
N VAL A 438 17.28 12.17 43.27
CA VAL A 438 16.63 12.65 44.50
C VAL A 438 17.65 13.44 45.32
N THR A 439 17.38 14.72 45.53
CA THR A 439 18.28 15.68 46.15
C THR A 439 17.73 16.12 47.51
N PRO A 440 18.58 16.40 48.51
CA PRO A 440 18.10 16.90 49.80
C PRO A 440 17.53 18.32 49.70
N ASN A 441 18.14 19.17 48.86
CA ASN A 441 17.79 20.56 48.63
C ASN A 441 17.87 20.87 47.13
N GLN A 442 17.32 22.02 46.72
CA GLN A 442 17.41 22.49 45.35
C GLN A 442 18.88 22.69 44.93
N LEU A 443 19.24 22.13 43.77
CA LEU A 443 20.57 22.26 43.20
C LEU A 443 20.74 23.59 42.48
N GLU A 444 21.98 24.08 42.45
CA GLU A 444 22.37 25.20 41.61
C GLU A 444 22.28 24.85 40.12
N TYR A 445 22.06 25.86 39.29
CA TYR A 445 21.85 25.70 37.84
C TYR A 445 22.99 24.93 37.17
N ASP A 446 24.24 25.24 37.50
CA ASP A 446 25.42 24.60 36.91
C ASP A 446 25.46 23.08 37.19
N LYS A 447 24.98 22.65 38.36
CA LYS A 447 24.88 21.23 38.71
C LYS A 447 23.73 20.52 38.00
N ILE A 448 22.64 21.24 37.74
CA ILE A 448 21.53 20.71 36.94
C ILE A 448 22.00 20.50 35.49
N GLU A 449 22.70 21.48 34.90
CA GLU A 449 23.26 21.37 33.54
C GLU A 449 24.30 20.25 33.44
N GLU A 450 25.18 20.10 34.44
CA GLU A 450 26.14 18.98 34.52
C GLU A 450 25.41 17.63 34.45
N GLY A 451 24.40 17.43 35.30
CA GLY A 451 23.66 16.17 35.32
C GLY A 451 22.79 15.97 34.07
N ARG A 452 22.23 17.03 33.47
CA ARG A 452 21.55 16.98 32.16
C ARG A 452 22.48 16.46 31.07
N GLY A 453 23.74 16.93 31.04
CA GLY A 453 24.78 16.40 30.14
C GLY A 453 25.07 14.90 30.36
N LEU A 454 24.91 14.43 31.60
CA LEU A 454 24.99 13.02 31.98
C LEU A 454 23.68 12.24 31.78
N GLY A 455 22.64 12.85 31.18
CA GLY A 455 21.35 12.23 30.90
C GLY A 455 20.43 12.07 32.12
N VAL A 456 20.65 12.86 33.16
CA VAL A 456 19.63 13.05 34.20
C VAL A 456 18.45 13.80 33.61
N GLU A 457 17.28 13.16 33.61
CA GLU A 457 16.06 13.76 33.07
C GLU A 457 15.36 14.64 34.10
N TYR A 458 15.40 14.24 35.38
CA TYR A 458 14.67 14.91 36.45
C TYR A 458 15.49 14.98 37.75
N PHE A 459 15.38 16.13 38.42
CA PHE A 459 15.88 16.34 39.77
C PHE A 459 14.69 16.61 40.68
N VAL A 460 14.62 15.90 41.80
CA VAL A 460 13.49 15.97 42.71
C VAL A 460 14.00 16.22 44.13
N ILE A 461 13.31 17.06 44.90
CA ILE A 461 13.63 17.27 46.31
C ILE A 461 13.01 16.14 47.15
N ALA A 462 13.77 15.52 48.04
CA ALA A 462 13.39 14.30 48.76
C ALA A 462 12.07 14.36 49.56
N ASN A 463 11.65 15.56 49.95
CA ASN A 463 10.42 15.79 50.71
C ASN A 463 9.22 16.16 49.83
N ASP A 464 9.43 16.38 48.53
CA ASP A 464 8.38 16.70 47.57
C ASP A 464 7.86 15.43 46.87
N GLY A 465 6.89 14.78 47.52
CA GLY A 465 6.27 13.57 46.99
C GLY A 465 5.45 13.80 45.72
N GLU A 466 4.95 15.02 45.50
CA GLU A 466 4.19 15.37 44.28
C GLU A 466 5.14 15.51 43.10
N ALA A 467 6.23 16.29 43.24
CA ALA A 467 7.26 16.41 42.21
C ALA A 467 7.94 15.07 41.91
N PHE A 468 8.11 14.21 42.91
CA PHE A 468 8.61 12.85 42.71
C PHE A 468 7.67 12.02 41.83
N SER A 469 6.38 12.02 42.17
CA SER A 469 5.37 11.27 41.42
C SER A 469 5.24 11.80 39.98
N ASP A 470 5.30 13.12 39.80
CA ASP A 470 5.28 13.77 38.48
C ASP A 470 6.53 13.43 37.66
N ALA A 471 7.72 13.42 38.24
CA ALA A 471 8.95 13.00 37.58
C ALA A 471 8.88 11.54 37.10
N VAL A 472 8.34 10.65 37.93
CA VAL A 472 8.10 9.24 37.53
C VAL A 472 7.10 9.18 36.38
N ARG A 473 5.98 9.91 36.43
CA ARG A 473 4.99 9.97 35.32
C ARG A 473 5.58 10.48 34.02
N MET A 474 6.51 11.42 34.08
CA MET A 474 7.15 11.98 32.88
C MET A 474 8.22 11.06 32.27
N ALA A 475 8.82 10.18 33.07
CA ALA A 475 9.83 9.20 32.64
C ALA A 475 9.25 7.88 32.07
N ILE A 476 7.97 7.57 32.36
CA ILE A 476 7.24 6.41 31.81
C ILE A 476 6.72 6.72 30.41
#